data_AF-A0A416CBF4-F1
#
_entry.id   AF-A0A416CBF4-F1
#
_cell.length_a   1.000
_cell.length_b   1.000
_cell.length_c   1.000
_cell.angle_alpha   90.00
_cell.angle_beta   90.00
_cell.angle_gamma   90.00
#
_symmetry.space_group_name_H-M   'P 1'
#
loop_
_entity.id
_entity.type
_entity.pdbx_description
1 polymer ?
#
loop_
_entity_poly.entity_id
_entity_poly.type
_entity_poly.pdbx_seq_one_letter_code
_entity_poly.pdbx_strand_id
1 'polypeptide(L)'
;RPRSVYNAAPIKETVPTELYQFLMKLSSPKEIVKVLRLYLDTGNAVMKHLPYADSYNTLYAVVIGSSVRKMQIESSIEIVPPDLKRYDSLMKDGDAV
;
A
#
# COMPACT_ATOMS: atom_id res chain seq x y z
N ARG A 1 2.94 31.52 -19.83
CA ARG A 1 3.34 30.78 -18.60
C ARG A 1 2.27 29.75 -18.28
N PRO A 2 2.60 28.48 -18.02
CA PRO A 2 1.62 27.51 -17.53
C PRO A 2 0.96 28.09 -16.27
N ARG A 3 -0.36 28.02 -16.15
CA ARG A 3 -1.05 28.39 -14.91
C ARG A 3 -0.70 27.33 -13.87
N SER A 4 -0.23 27.77 -12.70
CA SER A 4 -0.05 26.89 -11.55
C SER A 4 -1.38 26.20 -11.25
N VAL A 5 -1.36 24.87 -11.09
CA VAL A 5 -2.54 24.06 -10.76
C VAL A 5 -3.23 24.64 -9.52
N TYR A 6 -2.45 25.06 -8.52
CA TYR A 6 -2.94 25.63 -7.27
C TYR A 6 -3.69 26.97 -7.38
N ASN A 7 -3.49 27.70 -8.47
CA ASN A 7 -4.18 28.98 -8.70
C ASN A 7 -5.53 28.82 -9.40
N ALA A 8 -5.95 27.59 -9.71
CA ALA A 8 -7.28 27.34 -10.20
C ALA A 8 -8.30 27.59 -9.07
N ALA A 9 -9.24 28.52 -9.28
CA ALA A 9 -10.30 28.85 -8.32
C ALA A 9 -11.04 27.62 -7.77
N PRO A 10 -11.41 26.60 -8.59
CA PRO A 10 -12.09 25.42 -8.07
C PRO A 10 -11.29 24.69 -7.00
N ILE A 11 -9.97 24.61 -7.14
CA ILE A 11 -9.12 23.85 -6.21
C ILE A 11 -9.06 24.52 -4.85
N LYS A 12 -9.08 25.86 -4.78
CA LYS A 12 -9.06 26.58 -3.51
C LYS A 12 -10.38 26.50 -2.76
N GLU A 13 -11.49 26.34 -3.47
CA GLU A 13 -12.83 26.40 -2.89
C GLU A 13 -13.41 25.02 -2.57
N THR A 14 -13.10 23.99 -3.38
CA THR A 14 -13.74 22.68 -3.26
C THR A 14 -12.89 21.62 -2.56
N VAL A 15 -11.59 21.84 -2.42
CA VAL A 15 -10.67 20.83 -1.86
C VAL A 15 -10.56 20.99 -0.34
N PRO A 16 -10.71 19.90 0.44
CA PRO A 16 -10.50 19.94 1.88
C PRO A 16 -9.11 20.49 2.23
N THR A 17 -9.03 21.30 3.29
CA THR A 17 -7.79 21.98 3.71
C THR A 17 -6.63 21.01 3.92
N GLU A 18 -6.89 19.83 4.49
CA GLU A 18 -5.88 18.79 4.71
C GLU A 18 -5.32 18.25 3.39
N LEU A 19 -6.19 17.99 2.41
CA LEU A 19 -5.79 17.53 1.09
C LEU A 19 -4.99 18.64 0.37
N TYR A 20 -5.41 19.89 0.49
CA TYR A 20 -4.67 21.02 -0.07
C TYR A 20 -3.25 21.14 0.52
N GLN A 21 -3.09 20.99 1.84
CA GLN A 21 -1.78 20.98 2.50
C GLN A 21 -0.89 19.84 2.02
N PHE A 22 -1.47 18.64 1.79
CA PHE A 22 -0.72 17.53 1.21
C PHE A 22 -0.31 17.81 -0.24
N LEU A 23 -1.21 18.37 -1.05
CA LEU A 23 -0.89 18.73 -2.42
C LEU A 23 0.28 19.71 -2.47
N MET A 24 0.31 20.73 -1.60
CA MET A 24 1.43 21.71 -1.51
C MET A 24 2.80 21.06 -1.27
N LYS A 25 2.86 19.87 -0.65
CA LYS A 25 4.11 19.13 -0.44
C LYS A 25 4.61 18.42 -1.70
N LEU A 26 3.75 18.20 -2.70
CA LEU A 26 4.09 17.52 -3.94
C LEU A 26 4.86 18.47 -4.86
N SER A 27 5.98 17.97 -5.38
CA SER A 27 6.90 18.74 -6.21
C SER A 27 6.43 18.84 -7.67
N SER A 28 5.67 17.86 -8.16
CA SER A 28 5.30 17.79 -9.58
C SER A 28 3.82 18.08 -9.84
N PRO A 29 3.50 18.93 -10.85
CA PRO A 29 2.10 19.16 -11.24
C PRO A 29 1.34 17.90 -11.66
N LYS A 30 2.06 16.91 -12.19
CA LYS A 30 1.48 15.62 -12.59
C LYS A 30 0.99 14.82 -11.39
N GLU A 31 1.73 14.79 -10.29
CA GLU A 31 1.33 14.10 -9.06
C GLU A 31 0.10 14.73 -8.43
N ILE A 32 0.01 16.07 -8.43
CA ILE A 32 -1.18 16.80 -7.95
C ILE A 32 -2.44 16.31 -8.66
N VAL A 33 -2.40 16.25 -10.00
CA VAL A 33 -3.53 15.81 -10.81
C VAL A 33 -3.89 14.35 -10.51
N LYS A 34 -2.89 13.49 -10.30
CA LYS A 34 -3.13 12.09 -9.93
C LYS A 34 -3.80 11.94 -8.56
N VAL A 35 -3.40 12.73 -7.56
CA VAL A 35 -4.04 12.73 -6.23
C VAL A 35 -5.47 13.23 -6.32
N LEU A 36 -5.71 14.31 -7.07
CA LEU A 36 -7.07 14.84 -7.28
C LEU A 36 -7.97 13.82 -7.99
N ARG A 37 -7.46 13.15 -9.02
CA ARG A 37 -8.19 12.06 -9.68
C ARG A 37 -8.50 10.93 -8.69
N LEU A 38 -7.52 10.50 -7.90
CA LEU A 38 -7.71 9.45 -6.90
C LEU A 38 -8.76 9.84 -5.85
N TYR A 39 -8.79 11.11 -5.43
CA TYR A 39 -9.81 11.64 -4.53
C TYR A 39 -11.21 11.62 -5.16
N LEU A 40 -11.33 11.91 -6.45
CA LEU A 40 -12.61 11.76 -7.16
C LEU A 40 -13.05 10.30 -7.25
N ASP A 41 -12.12 9.37 -7.47
CA ASP A 41 -12.43 7.95 -7.65
C ASP A 41 -12.80 7.24 -6.34
N THR A 42 -12.18 7.62 -5.22
CA THR A 42 -12.30 6.89 -3.93
C THR A 42 -12.78 7.73 -2.75
N GLY A 43 -12.87 9.05 -2.89
CA GLY A 43 -13.43 9.97 -1.90
C GLY A 43 -12.72 9.89 -0.54
N ASN A 44 -13.49 9.53 0.50
CA ASN A 44 -13.03 9.52 1.89
C ASN A 44 -11.89 8.52 2.19
N ALA A 45 -11.68 7.51 1.36
CA ALA A 45 -10.58 6.57 1.55
C ALA A 45 -9.22 7.30 1.49
N VAL A 46 -9.08 8.26 0.56
CA VAL A 46 -7.88 9.10 0.44
C VAL A 46 -7.66 9.93 1.70
N MET A 47 -8.72 10.55 2.22
CA MET A 47 -8.64 11.41 3.41
C MET A 47 -8.16 10.64 4.64
N LYS A 48 -8.65 9.41 4.85
CA LYS A 48 -8.23 8.56 5.98
C LYS A 48 -6.74 8.22 5.97
N HIS A 49 -6.15 8.11 4.79
CA HIS A 49 -4.76 7.68 4.60
C HIS A 49 -3.79 8.82 4.35
N LEU A 50 -4.30 10.02 4.11
CA LEU A 50 -3.56 11.26 3.90
C LEU A 50 -2.52 11.57 5.00
N PRO A 51 -2.81 11.42 6.32
CA PRO A 51 -1.82 11.73 7.36
C PRO A 51 -0.67 10.72 7.45
N TYR A 52 -0.81 9.53 6.84
CA TYR A 52 0.19 8.46 6.89
C TYR A 52 1.03 8.36 5.61
N ALA A 53 0.77 9.23 4.63
CA ALA A 53 1.44 9.20 3.35
C ALA A 53 2.30 10.44 3.14
N ASP A 54 3.56 10.23 2.76
CA ASP A 54 4.48 11.30 2.39
C ASP A 54 4.59 11.52 0.87
N SER A 55 4.07 10.59 0.06
CA SER A 55 4.16 10.61 -1.39
C SER A 55 2.86 10.16 -2.06
N TYR A 56 2.69 10.47 -3.35
CA TYR A 56 1.58 9.93 -4.14
C TYR A 56 1.58 8.40 -4.17
N ASN A 57 2.75 7.76 -4.35
CA ASN A 57 2.83 6.31 -4.50
C ASN A 57 2.42 5.58 -3.22
N THR A 58 2.82 6.08 -2.05
CA THR A 58 2.41 5.50 -0.76
C THR A 58 0.91 5.66 -0.55
N LEU A 59 0.36 6.83 -0.86
CA LEU A 59 -1.08 7.07 -0.77
C LEU A 59 -1.87 6.16 -1.72
N TYR A 60 -1.43 6.04 -2.98
CA TYR A 60 -2.05 5.16 -3.98
C TYR A 60 -2.00 3.68 -3.57
N ALA A 61 -0.85 3.21 -3.10
CA ALA A 61 -0.69 1.82 -2.67
C ALA A 61 -1.62 1.47 -1.50
N VAL A 62 -1.81 2.38 -0.55
CA VAL A 62 -2.71 2.16 0.59
C VAL A 62 -4.17 2.20 0.16
N VAL A 63 -4.56 3.15 -0.68
CA VAL A 63 -5.95 3.30 -1.15
C VAL A 63 -6.35 2.12 -2.04
N ILE A 64 -5.50 1.67 -2.96
CA ILE A 64 -5.78 0.48 -3.77
C ILE A 64 -5.63 -0.81 -2.95
N GLY A 65 -4.59 -0.92 -2.13
CA GLY A 65 -4.36 -2.07 -1.28
C GLY A 65 -5.48 -2.31 -0.26
N SER A 66 -6.18 -1.26 0.18
CA SER A 66 -7.37 -1.38 1.03
C SER A 66 -8.63 -1.81 0.28
N SER A 67 -8.68 -1.61 -1.05
CA SER A 67 -9.74 -2.13 -1.92
C SER A 67 -9.56 -3.64 -2.21
N VAL A 68 -8.31 -4.10 -2.28
CA VAL A 68 -8.02 -5.53 -2.35
C VAL A 68 -8.50 -6.17 -1.05
N ARG A 69 -9.48 -7.08 -1.15
CA ARG A 69 -9.96 -7.89 -0.03
C ARG A 69 -8.75 -8.43 0.73
N LYS A 70 -8.61 -8.03 2.00
CA LYS A 70 -7.57 -8.58 2.88
C LYS A 70 -7.73 -10.09 2.87
N MET A 71 -6.86 -10.79 2.15
CA MET A 71 -6.76 -12.24 2.30
C MET A 71 -6.44 -12.48 3.76
N GLN A 72 -7.31 -13.22 4.43
CA GLN A 72 -7.04 -13.67 5.78
C GLN A 72 -5.86 -14.63 5.67
N ILE A 73 -4.71 -14.18 6.16
CA ILE A 73 -3.54 -15.05 6.29
C ILE A 73 -3.90 -16.04 7.39
N GLU A 74 -3.93 -17.32 7.04
CA GLU A 74 -4.15 -18.38 8.01
C GLU A 74 -3.02 -18.35 9.04
N SER A 75 -3.37 -18.10 10.31
CA SER A 75 -2.39 -18.00 11.40
C SER A 75 -1.82 -19.35 11.82
N SER A 76 -2.41 -20.44 11.33
CA SER A 76 -2.02 -21.82 11.62
C SER A 76 -1.81 -22.56 10.31
N ILE A 77 -0.55 -22.68 9.90
CA ILE A 77 -0.14 -23.54 8.79
C ILE A 77 0.26 -24.87 9.40
N GLU A 78 -0.35 -25.97 8.97
CA GLU A 78 0.09 -27.30 9.35
C GLU A 78 1.48 -27.58 8.75
N ILE A 79 2.49 -27.63 9.61
CA ILE A 79 3.84 -28.01 9.22
C ILE A 79 3.94 -29.52 9.39
N VAL A 80 4.14 -30.25 8.29
CA VAL A 80 4.45 -31.68 8.35
C VAL A 80 5.88 -31.83 8.89
N PRO A 81 6.09 -32.44 10.06
CA PRO A 81 7.43 -32.63 10.60
C PRO A 81 8.22 -33.61 9.72
N PRO A 82 9.53 -33.41 9.55
CA PRO A 82 10.36 -34.36 8.83
C PRO A 82 10.38 -35.71 9.56
N ASP A 83 10.26 -36.81 8.79
CA ASP A 83 10.33 -38.16 9.33
C ASP A 83 11.79 -38.56 9.60
N LEU A 84 12.30 -38.16 10.77
CA LEU A 84 13.65 -38.48 11.21
C LEU A 84 13.87 -39.98 11.46
N LYS A 85 12.81 -40.77 11.65
CA LYS A 85 12.92 -42.22 11.86
C LYS A 85 13.46 -42.92 10.62
N ARG A 86 13.10 -42.44 9.42
CA ARG A 86 13.67 -42.95 8.15
C ARG A 86 15.17 -42.75 8.07
N TYR A 87 15.68 -41.61 8.55
CA TYR A 87 17.11 -41.34 8.59
C TYR A 87 17.82 -42.28 9.56
N ASP A 88 17.27 -42.43 10.78
CA ASP A 88 17.83 -43.31 11.81
C ASP A 88 17.89 -44.77 11.34
N SER A 89 16.90 -45.24 10.58
CA SER A 89 16.91 -46.58 9.98
C SER A 89 18.07 -46.80 9.00
N LEU A 90 18.42 -45.80 8.19
CA LEU A 90 19.55 -45.88 7.25
C LEU A 90 20.91 -45.93 7.96
N MET A 91 21.00 -45.41 9.19
CA MET A 91 22.22 -45.44 10.00
C MET A 91 22.40 -46.75 10.77
N LYS A 92 21.32 -47.50 11.02
CA LYS A 92 21.38 -48.75 11.80
C LYS A 92 21.80 -49.97 10.99
N ASP A 93 21.53 -49.97 9.69
CA ASP A 93 21.93 -51.03 8.76
C ASP A 93 23.25 -50.70 8.02
N GLY A 94 23.93 -49.63 8.44
CA GLY A 94 25.29 -49.31 8.02
C GLY A 94 26.27 -50.28 8.66
N ASP A 95 26.41 -51.45 8.03
CA ASP A 95 27.48 -52.41 8.28
C ASP A 95 28.81 -51.63 8.29
N ALA A 96 29.46 -51.62 9.45
CA ALA A 96 30.80 -51.09 9.61
C ALA A 96 31.74 -52.04 8.85
N VAL A 97 32.02 -51.71 7.59
CA VAL A 97 33.08 -52.33 6.79
C VAL A 97 34.44 -51.84 7.28
#